data_AF-A0A7C9ES05-F1
#
_entry.id   AF-A0A7C9ES05-F1
#
_cell.length_a   1.000
_cell.length_b   1.000
_cell.length_c   1.000
_cell.angle_alpha   90.00
_cell.angle_beta   90.00
_cell.angle_gamma   90.00
#
_symmetry.space_group_name_H-M   'P 1'
#
loop_
_entity.id
_entity.type
_entity.pdbx_description
1 polymer ?
#
loop_
_entity_poly.entity_id
_entity_poly.type
_entity_poly.pdbx_seq_one_letter_code
_entity_poly.pdbx_strand_id
1 'polypeptide(L)'
;QDFTGVPAVVDLAAMRDAMKNLNGDPNKINPLVPVDLVIDHSVQVDVARSENALQANMQLEFHRNRERFAFLKWGSTAFCNMLVVPPGSGIVHQVNLEYLGRVVFNDDGLLYPDSVVGTDSHTTMIDGMGVAGWGAG
;
A
#
# COMPACT_ATOMS: atom_id res chain seq x y z
N GLN A 1 3.96 -0.22 -1.09
CA GLN A 1 3.91 0.52 -2.37
C GLN A 1 3.33 -0.40 -3.47
N ASP A 2 3.02 0.08 -4.67
CA ASP A 2 2.29 -0.70 -5.69
C ASP A 2 3.11 -1.77 -6.44
N PHE A 3 4.43 -1.63 -6.56
CA PHE A 3 5.30 -2.64 -7.18
C PHE A 3 5.36 -3.93 -6.36
N THR A 4 5.48 -3.84 -5.04
CA THR A 4 5.47 -5.00 -4.13
C THR A 4 4.06 -5.31 -3.60
N GLY A 5 3.16 -4.32 -3.62
CA GLY A 5 1.77 -4.49 -3.18
C GLY A 5 0.92 -5.32 -4.14
N VAL A 6 1.15 -5.21 -5.45
CA VAL A 6 0.47 -6.09 -6.44
C VAL A 6 0.76 -7.57 -6.17
N PRO A 7 2.03 -8.04 -6.15
CA PRO A 7 2.31 -9.45 -5.88
C PRO A 7 1.82 -9.89 -4.49
N ALA A 8 1.91 -9.03 -3.46
CA ALA A 8 1.38 -9.37 -2.14
C ALA A 8 -0.15 -9.63 -2.15
N VAL A 9 -0.93 -8.83 -2.89
CA VAL A 9 -2.38 -9.05 -3.03
C VAL A 9 -2.67 -10.29 -3.89
N VAL A 10 -1.84 -10.58 -4.89
CA VAL A 10 -1.91 -11.85 -5.65
C VAL A 10 -1.67 -13.04 -4.74
N ASP A 11 -0.66 -12.98 -3.86
CA ASP A 11 -0.35 -14.05 -2.91
C ASP A 11 -1.50 -14.28 -1.94
N LEU A 12 -2.10 -13.22 -1.39
CA LEU A 12 -3.29 -13.33 -0.55
C LEU A 12 -4.48 -13.96 -1.28
N ALA A 13 -4.68 -13.62 -2.56
CA ALA A 13 -5.71 -14.23 -3.39
C ALA A 13 -5.43 -15.73 -3.63
N ALA A 14 -4.18 -16.08 -3.97
CA ALA A 14 -3.76 -17.46 -4.16
C ALA A 14 -3.87 -18.29 -2.87
N MET A 15 -3.55 -17.70 -1.71
CA MET A 15 -3.75 -18.32 -0.40
C MET A 15 -5.23 -18.58 -0.10
N ARG A 16 -6.15 -17.69 -0.50
CA ARG A 16 -7.60 -17.92 -0.38
C ARG A 16 -8.05 -19.12 -1.23
N ASP A 17 -7.56 -19.23 -2.45
CA ASP A 17 -7.85 -20.36 -3.33
C ASP A 17 -7.28 -21.67 -2.77
N ALA A 18 -6.04 -21.66 -2.27
CA ALA A 18 -5.43 -22.82 -1.62
C ALA A 18 -6.21 -23.26 -0.37
N MET A 19 -6.61 -22.30 0.48
CA MET A 19 -7.41 -22.56 1.67
C MET A 19 -8.76 -23.22 1.32
N LYS A 20 -9.42 -22.72 0.26
CA LYS A 20 -10.66 -23.31 -0.26
C LYS A 20 -10.46 -24.74 -0.76
N ASN A 21 -9.37 -24.98 -1.51
CA ASN A 21 -9.05 -26.30 -2.05
C ASN A 21 -8.73 -27.34 -0.95
N LEU A 22 -8.26 -26.88 0.20
CA LEU A 22 -8.04 -27.69 1.39
C LEU A 22 -9.28 -27.79 2.30
N ASN A 23 -10.46 -27.39 1.81
CA ASN A 23 -11.73 -27.35 2.56
C ASN A 23 -11.70 -26.48 3.83
N GLY A 24 -10.80 -25.50 3.89
CA GLY A 24 -10.75 -24.48 4.92
C GLY A 24 -11.64 -23.27 4.61
N ASP A 25 -11.71 -22.33 5.54
CA ASP A 25 -12.40 -21.04 5.36
C ASP A 25 -11.46 -20.00 4.75
N PRO A 26 -11.67 -19.56 3.48
CA PRO A 26 -10.82 -18.57 2.83
C PRO A 26 -10.83 -17.21 3.52
N ASN A 27 -11.88 -16.87 4.27
CA ASN A 27 -11.97 -15.58 4.96
C ASN A 27 -10.93 -15.45 6.09
N LYS A 28 -10.34 -16.57 6.53
CA LYS A 28 -9.20 -16.55 7.46
C LYS A 28 -7.93 -15.96 6.84
N ILE A 29 -7.83 -15.92 5.51
CA ILE A 29 -6.76 -15.21 4.81
C ILE A 29 -7.16 -13.74 4.71
N ASN A 30 -6.77 -12.98 5.73
CA ASN A 30 -7.01 -11.54 5.82
C ASN A 30 -5.93 -10.87 6.69
N PRO A 31 -5.53 -9.62 6.39
CA PRO A 31 -4.70 -8.83 7.30
C PRO A 31 -5.33 -8.71 8.70
N LEU A 32 -4.55 -9.03 9.73
CA LEU A 32 -4.94 -8.87 11.13
C LEU A 32 -4.60 -7.48 11.68
N VAL A 33 -3.65 -6.80 11.04
CA VAL A 33 -3.20 -5.45 11.36
C VAL A 33 -3.55 -4.50 10.22
N PRO A 34 -3.57 -3.18 10.45
CA PRO A 34 -3.70 -2.19 9.38
C PRO A 34 -2.63 -2.36 8.31
N VAL A 35 -3.05 -2.28 7.04
CA VAL A 35 -2.17 -2.31 5.87
C VAL A 35 -2.50 -1.11 5.00
N ASP A 36 -1.51 -0.23 4.82
CA ASP A 36 -1.63 0.97 4.00
C ASP A 36 -0.77 0.82 2.74
N LEU A 37 -1.41 0.74 1.57
CA LEU A 37 -0.75 0.59 0.28
C LEU A 37 -0.82 1.90 -0.49
N VAL A 38 0.33 2.53 -0.73
CA VAL A 38 0.44 3.74 -1.56
C VAL A 38 0.83 3.40 -2.99
N ILE A 39 0.14 3.98 -3.97
CA ILE A 39 0.47 3.88 -5.40
C ILE A 39 1.35 5.07 -5.79
N ASP A 40 2.64 4.81 -6.01
CA ASP A 40 3.65 5.84 -6.22
C ASP A 40 4.77 5.44 -7.19
N HIS A 41 4.90 4.16 -7.56
CA HIS A 41 5.93 3.64 -8.47
C HIS A 41 5.46 3.50 -9.93
N SER A 42 4.29 4.02 -10.28
CA SER A 42 3.69 3.81 -11.60
C SER A 42 3.71 5.03 -12.53
N VAL A 43 3.81 6.25 -12.00
CA VAL A 43 3.96 7.47 -12.80
C VAL A 43 5.35 7.57 -13.41
N GLN A 44 5.42 8.03 -14.65
CA GLN A 44 6.68 8.28 -15.37
C GLN A 44 6.72 9.73 -15.86
N VAL A 45 7.92 10.26 -16.06
CA VAL A 45 8.11 11.60 -16.61
C VAL A 45 8.16 11.50 -18.14
N ASP A 46 6.99 11.26 -18.77
CA ASP A 46 6.85 11.25 -20.24
C ASP A 46 6.90 12.67 -20.83
N VAL A 47 6.29 13.61 -20.13
CA VAL A 47 6.26 15.05 -20.46
C VAL A 47 6.89 15.83 -19.31
N ALA A 48 7.74 16.80 -19.64
CA ALA A 48 8.39 17.70 -18.68
C ALA A 48 8.41 19.15 -19.21
N ARG A 49 8.60 20.11 -18.30
CA ARG A 49 8.73 21.56 -18.62
C ARG A 49 7.55 22.14 -19.40
N SER A 50 6.33 21.67 -19.10
CA SER A 50 5.08 22.18 -19.66
C SER A 50 4.05 22.33 -18.55
N GLU A 51 3.18 23.33 -18.64
CA GLU A 51 2.09 23.55 -17.66
C GLU A 51 1.17 22.32 -17.56
N ASN A 52 0.97 21.60 -18.66
CA ASN A 52 0.14 20.39 -18.71
C ASN A 52 0.89 19.09 -18.39
N ALA A 53 2.17 19.14 -18.01
CA ALA A 53 3.00 17.95 -17.85
C ALA A 53 2.44 16.97 -16.80
N LEU A 54 2.00 17.48 -15.64
CA LEU A 54 1.42 16.66 -14.58
C LEU A 54 0.19 15.90 -15.07
N GLN A 55 -0.76 16.61 -15.67
CA GLN A 55 -2.00 16.00 -16.18
C GLN A 55 -1.71 14.95 -17.26
N ALA A 56 -0.80 15.25 -18.19
CA ALA A 56 -0.43 14.32 -19.25
C ALA A 56 0.20 13.03 -18.69
N ASN A 57 1.12 13.14 -17.74
CA ASN A 57 1.79 12.00 -17.13
C ASN A 57 0.80 11.15 -16.31
N MET A 58 -0.12 11.77 -15.55
CA MET A 58 -1.16 11.04 -14.80
C MET A 58 -2.14 10.31 -15.72
N GLN A 59 -2.51 10.90 -16.87
CA GLN A 59 -3.36 10.22 -17.85
C GLN A 59 -2.66 8.99 -18.45
N LEU A 60 -1.37 9.12 -18.79
CA LEU A 60 -0.57 8.02 -19.31
C LEU A 60 -0.37 6.91 -18.27
N GLU A 61 -0.09 7.27 -17.01
CA GLU A 61 0.00 6.34 -15.88
C GLU A 61 -1.28 5.50 -15.77
N PHE A 62 -2.45 6.16 -15.72
CA PHE A 62 -3.73 5.48 -15.59
C PHE A 62 -4.05 4.59 -16.79
N HIS A 63 -3.73 5.04 -18.01
CA HIS A 63 -3.91 4.24 -19.21
C HIS A 63 -3.05 2.97 -19.18
N ARG A 64 -1.76 3.09 -18.81
CA ARG A 64 -0.81 1.98 -18.79
C ARG A 64 -1.06 0.98 -17.66
N ASN A 65 -1.55 1.45 -16.51
CA ASN A 65 -1.66 0.64 -15.29
C ASN A 65 -3.10 0.32 -14.89
N ARG A 66 -4.07 0.50 -15.79
CA ARG A 66 -5.51 0.33 -15.51
C ARG A 66 -5.83 -1.01 -14.83
N GLU A 67 -5.27 -2.11 -15.31
CA GLU A 67 -5.52 -3.44 -14.75
C GLU A 67 -4.95 -3.57 -13.33
N ARG A 68 -3.71 -3.13 -13.12
CA ARG A 68 -3.06 -3.13 -11.79
C ARG A 68 -3.86 -2.29 -10.80
N PHE A 69 -4.33 -1.11 -11.19
CA PHE A 69 -5.14 -0.25 -10.33
C PHE A 69 -6.52 -0.85 -10.03
N ALA A 70 -7.16 -1.48 -11.02
CA ALA A 70 -8.41 -2.21 -10.80
C ALA A 70 -8.22 -3.39 -9.83
N PHE A 71 -7.10 -4.11 -9.94
CA PHE A 71 -6.76 -5.22 -9.06
C PHE A 71 -6.49 -4.76 -7.62
N LEU A 72 -5.70 -3.69 -7.42
CA LEU A 72 -5.47 -3.12 -6.09
C LEU A 72 -6.75 -2.55 -5.46
N LYS A 73 -7.61 -1.91 -6.28
CA LYS A 73 -8.93 -1.45 -5.83
C LYS A 73 -9.85 -2.61 -5.44
N TRP A 74 -9.78 -3.73 -6.16
CA TRP A 74 -10.47 -4.94 -5.73
C TRP A 74 -9.91 -5.43 -4.38
N GLY A 75 -8.58 -5.49 -4.24
CA GLY A 75 -7.90 -5.88 -2.99
C GLY A 75 -8.37 -5.09 -1.78
N SER A 76 -8.48 -3.76 -1.88
CA SER A 76 -8.98 -2.89 -0.80
C SER A 76 -10.43 -3.15 -0.39
N THR A 77 -11.22 -3.81 -1.25
CA THR A 77 -12.60 -4.20 -0.95
C THR A 77 -12.74 -5.68 -0.57
N ALA A 78 -11.78 -6.51 -0.98
CA ALA A 78 -11.78 -7.96 -0.75
C ALA A 78 -11.14 -8.33 0.59
N PHE A 79 -10.27 -7.48 1.13
CA PHE A 79 -9.58 -7.68 2.41
C PHE A 79 -9.95 -6.58 3.41
N CYS A 80 -10.21 -6.96 4.66
CA CYS A 80 -10.37 -6.01 5.75
C CYS A 80 -9.02 -5.43 6.16
N ASN A 81 -9.03 -4.24 6.77
CA ASN A 81 -7.84 -3.52 7.23
C ASN A 81 -6.87 -3.11 6.12
N MET A 82 -7.33 -3.06 4.86
CA MET A 82 -6.51 -2.64 3.72
C MET A 82 -6.98 -1.29 3.18
N LEU A 83 -6.14 -0.28 3.35
CA LEU A 83 -6.30 1.04 2.72
C LEU A 83 -5.42 1.09 1.47
N VAL A 84 -5.97 1.60 0.36
CA VAL A 84 -5.20 1.90 -0.86
C VAL A 84 -5.25 3.40 -1.12
N VAL A 85 -4.10 4.06 -1.01
CA VAL A 85 -3.92 5.47 -1.36
C VAL A 85 -3.74 5.57 -2.88
N PRO A 86 -4.58 6.34 -3.59
CA PRO A 86 -4.63 6.36 -5.05
C PRO A 86 -3.38 7.02 -5.68
N PRO A 87 -3.13 6.80 -7.00
CA PRO A 87 -2.03 7.44 -7.71
C PRO A 87 -2.13 8.96 -7.66
N GLY A 88 -0.97 9.63 -7.66
CA GLY A 88 -0.88 11.10 -7.59
C GLY A 88 -1.00 11.67 -6.16
N SER A 89 -1.03 10.83 -5.13
CA SER A 89 -1.14 11.28 -3.73
C SER A 89 0.21 11.57 -3.06
N GLY A 90 1.33 11.31 -3.75
CA GLY A 90 2.69 11.44 -3.21
C GLY A 90 3.45 10.12 -3.21
N ILE A 91 4.57 10.08 -2.52
CA ILE A 91 5.43 8.89 -2.36
C ILE A 91 5.22 8.24 -1.00
N VAL A 92 5.32 6.90 -0.92
CA VAL A 92 4.90 6.09 0.24
C VAL A 92 5.47 6.58 1.56
N HIS A 93 6.77 6.93 1.61
CA HIS A 93 7.41 7.33 2.86
C HIS A 93 7.11 8.78 3.27
N GLN A 94 6.89 9.68 2.30
CA GLN A 94 6.43 11.04 2.62
C GLN A 94 4.99 11.01 3.12
N VAL A 95 4.11 10.27 2.44
CA VAL A 95 2.73 10.06 2.89
C VAL A 95 2.70 9.38 4.27
N ASN A 96 3.64 8.47 4.54
CA ASN A 96 3.75 7.85 5.85
C ASN A 96 4.11 8.87 6.94
N LEU A 97 5.12 9.71 6.72
CA LEU A 97 5.52 10.75 7.67
C LEU A 97 4.45 11.82 7.89
N GLU A 98 3.74 12.22 6.84
CA GLU A 98 2.82 13.36 6.89
C GLU A 98 1.38 12.97 7.27
N TYR A 99 0.99 11.70 7.08
CA TYR A 99 -0.42 11.31 7.18
C TYR A 99 -0.67 9.94 7.85
N LEU A 100 0.06 8.89 7.48
CA LEU A 100 -0.28 7.52 7.94
C LEU A 100 0.34 7.16 9.29
N GLY A 101 1.55 7.66 9.59
CA GLY A 101 2.27 7.36 10.81
C GLY A 101 1.56 7.94 12.03
N ARG A 102 1.34 7.10 13.04
CA ARG A 102 0.52 7.42 14.21
C ARG A 102 1.34 7.83 15.42
N VAL A 103 2.62 7.42 15.48
CA VAL A 103 3.53 7.56 16.63
C VAL A 103 3.08 6.75 17.86
N VAL A 104 1.82 6.89 18.27
CA VAL A 104 1.17 6.11 19.32
C VAL A 104 -0.20 5.68 18.82
N PHE A 105 -0.47 4.38 18.84
CA PHE A 105 -1.81 3.85 18.62
C PHE A 105 -2.65 3.96 19.89
N ASN A 106 -3.96 4.10 19.70
CA ASN A 106 -4.97 3.97 20.75
C ASN A 106 -5.98 2.92 20.29
N ASP A 107 -5.91 1.74 20.90
CA ASP A 107 -6.82 0.63 20.65
C ASP A 107 -7.68 0.40 21.90
N ASP A 108 -8.91 0.92 21.88
CA ASP A 108 -9.86 0.83 22.99
C ASP A 108 -9.29 1.23 24.37
N GLY A 109 -8.48 2.29 24.40
CA GLY A 109 -7.85 2.82 25.62
C GLY A 109 -6.49 2.21 25.95
N LEU A 110 -6.05 1.20 25.20
CA LEU A 110 -4.68 0.71 25.24
C LEU A 110 -3.80 1.58 24.33
N LEU A 111 -2.85 2.29 24.94
CA LEU A 111 -1.84 3.05 24.22
C LEU A 111 -0.58 2.21 24.02
N TYR A 112 -0.08 2.15 22.79
CA TYR A 112 1.17 1.47 22.45
C TYR A 112 1.92 2.20 21.34
N PRO A 113 3.26 2.08 21.27
CA PRO A 113 4.04 2.74 20.23
C PRO A 113 3.66 2.20 18.85
N ASP A 114 3.67 3.10 17.87
CA ASP A 114 3.63 2.72 16.47
C ASP A 114 4.92 1.96 16.09
N SER A 115 4.77 0.97 15.22
CA SER A 115 5.86 0.22 14.61
C SER A 115 5.39 -0.35 13.27
N VAL A 116 6.27 -0.39 12.27
CA VAL A 116 5.87 -0.76 10.92
C VAL A 116 6.93 -1.57 10.19
N VAL A 117 6.50 -2.66 9.56
CA VAL A 117 7.29 -3.32 8.51
C VAL A 117 6.64 -3.00 7.16
N GLY A 118 7.46 -2.58 6.20
CA GLY A 118 6.97 -2.21 4.87
C GLY A 118 7.64 -3.02 3.78
N THR A 119 6.92 -3.25 2.69
CA THR A 119 7.46 -3.92 1.50
C THR A 119 8.31 -2.99 0.63
N ASP A 120 9.16 -2.19 1.27
CA ASP A 120 10.10 -1.25 0.67
C ASP A 120 11.31 -1.06 1.60
N SER A 121 12.53 -1.02 1.06
CA SER A 121 13.74 -0.92 1.88
C SER A 121 13.85 0.40 2.66
N HIS A 122 13.21 1.48 2.17
CA HIS A 122 13.29 2.79 2.79
C HIS A 122 12.20 3.03 3.84
N THR A 123 11.46 1.99 4.26
CA THR A 123 10.51 2.11 5.39
C THR A 123 11.19 2.65 6.66
N THR A 124 12.50 2.47 6.80
CA THR A 124 13.34 3.10 7.85
C THR A 124 13.25 4.64 7.87
N MET A 125 12.71 5.29 6.84
CA MET A 125 12.51 6.75 6.83
C MET A 125 11.59 7.21 7.97
N ILE A 126 10.66 6.35 8.41
CA ILE A 126 9.74 6.65 9.53
C ILE A 126 10.47 6.70 10.89
N ASP A 127 11.67 6.12 10.99
CA ASP A 127 12.49 6.12 12.20
C ASP A 127 12.86 7.54 12.64
N GLY A 128 12.93 8.48 11.69
CA GLY A 128 13.14 9.90 11.97
C GLY A 128 12.02 10.55 12.79
N MET A 129 10.85 9.93 12.86
CA MET A 129 9.69 10.35 13.67
C MET A 129 9.59 9.57 15.00
N GLY A 130 10.55 8.69 15.31
CA GLY A 130 10.55 7.86 16.52
C GLY A 130 9.64 6.62 16.45
N VAL A 131 9.17 6.26 15.26
CA VAL A 131 8.43 5.02 14.99
C VAL A 131 9.43 3.96 14.55
N ALA A 132 9.47 2.80 15.21
CA ALA A 132 10.40 1.74 14.79
C ALA A 132 9.91 1.07 13.51
N GLY A 133 10.63 1.20 12.39
CA GLY A 133 10.25 0.54 11.16
C GLY A 133 11.39 0.16 10.22
N TRP A 134 11.16 -0.88 9.41
CA TRP A 134 12.15 -1.38 8.45
C TRP A 134 11.50 -2.09 7.26
N GLY A 135 12.29 -2.26 6.21
CA GLY A 135 11.88 -2.98 5.01
C GLY A 135 11.90 -4.50 5.22
N ALA A 136 10.86 -5.19 4.74
CA ALA A 136 10.78 -6.64 4.66
C ALA A 136 10.21 -7.09 3.30
N GLY A 137 10.51 -8.33 2.89
CA GLY A 137 10.00 -8.93 1.67
C GLY A 137 8.60 -9.49 1.82
#